data_AF-A0A968WH27-F1
#
_entry.id   AF-A0A968WH27-F1
#
_cell.length_a   1.000
_cell.length_b   1.000
_cell.length_c   1.000
_cell.angle_alpha   90.00
_cell.angle_beta   90.00
_cell.angle_gamma   90.00
#
_symmetry.space_group_name_H-M   'P 1'
#
loop_
_entity.id
_entity.type
_entity.pdbx_description
1 polymer ?
#
loop_
_entity_poly.entity_id
_entity_poly.type
_entity_poly.pdbx_seq_one_letter_code
_entity_poly.pdbx_strand_id
1 'polypeptide(L)'
;MPEGTNDAWHGNVRVVDFMTTSQLQQVFAECEWIIARSGYSTVMDMAALGTKALFIPTPGQPEQMHLADRLTRQGIAYSAQQHDFKLDDALARAKLYSGFHSPPVNEHLLRQILLNFMHENLS
;
A
#
# COMPACT_ATOMS: atom_id res chain seq x y z
N MET A 1 -23.64 -4.10 9.78
CA MET A 1 -23.19 -3.05 8.84
C MET A 1 -23.21 -1.75 9.62
N PRO A 2 -22.13 -0.95 9.67
CA PRO A 2 -22.23 0.38 10.26
C PRO A 2 -23.23 1.19 9.42
N GLU A 3 -24.16 1.86 10.08
CA GLU A 3 -25.08 2.80 9.43
C GLU A 3 -24.29 4.02 8.94
N GLY A 4 -24.48 4.43 7.69
CA GLY A 4 -24.01 5.72 7.18
C GLY A 4 -22.77 5.73 6.28
N THR A 5 -22.52 4.73 5.44
CA THR A 5 -21.46 4.84 4.41
C THR A 5 -21.93 5.76 3.28
N ASN A 6 -21.36 6.97 3.18
CA ASN A 6 -21.54 7.80 2.00
C ASN A 6 -20.82 7.11 0.83
N ASP A 7 -21.53 6.89 -0.28
CA ASP A 7 -21.00 6.36 -1.54
C ASP A 7 -21.61 7.20 -2.66
N ALA A 8 -20.86 8.23 -3.07
CA ALA A 8 -21.36 9.27 -3.96
C ALA A 8 -20.39 9.52 -5.11
N TRP A 9 -20.95 9.84 -6.27
CA TRP A 9 -20.21 10.29 -7.44
C TRP A 9 -20.30 11.80 -7.59
N HIS A 10 -19.15 12.42 -7.83
CA HIS A 10 -18.97 13.83 -8.15
C HIS A 10 -18.19 13.93 -9.47
N GLY A 11 -18.92 13.94 -10.59
CA GLY A 11 -18.30 13.86 -11.91
C GLY A 11 -17.57 12.52 -12.09
N ASN A 12 -16.25 12.58 -12.30
CA ASN A 12 -15.38 11.41 -12.45
C ASN A 12 -14.75 10.93 -11.12
N VAL A 13 -15.19 11.47 -9.99
CA VAL A 13 -14.68 11.11 -8.65
C VAL A 13 -15.76 10.35 -7.89
N ARG A 14 -15.43 9.14 -7.42
CA ARG A 14 -16.24 8.41 -6.45
C ARG A 14 -15.67 8.59 -5.05
N VAL A 15 -16.50 8.96 -4.10
CA VAL A 15 -16.13 9.12 -2.69
C VAL A 15 -16.87 8.07 -1.88
N VAL A 16 -16.11 7.28 -1.13
CA VAL A 16 -16.63 6.20 -0.29
C VAL A 16 -16.01 6.31 1.10
N ASP A 17 -16.83 6.43 2.15
CA ASP A 17 -16.34 6.61 3.52
C ASP A 17 -15.66 5.36 4.09
N PHE A 18 -16.19 4.19 3.73
CA PHE A 18 -15.69 2.91 4.23
C PHE A 18 -15.82 1.83 3.17
N MET A 19 -14.75 1.06 3.00
CA MET A 19 -14.71 -0.14 2.16
C MET A 19 -14.29 -1.33 3.02
N THR A 20 -14.95 -2.48 2.82
CA THR A 20 -14.49 -3.75 3.39
C THR A 20 -13.18 -4.19 2.76
N THR A 21 -12.49 -5.15 3.38
CA THR A 21 -11.25 -5.74 2.81
C THR A 21 -11.46 -6.27 1.39
N SER A 22 -12.58 -6.95 1.12
CA SER A 22 -12.88 -7.47 -0.22
C SER A 22 -13.11 -6.35 -1.24
N GLN A 23 -13.79 -5.28 -0.84
CA GLN A 23 -14.00 -4.10 -1.70
C GLN A 23 -12.68 -3.38 -2.00
N LEU A 24 -11.83 -3.17 -0.99
CA LEU A 24 -10.50 -2.57 -1.17
C LEU A 24 -9.64 -3.41 -2.10
N GLN A 25 -9.61 -4.73 -1.93
CA GLN A 25 -8.85 -5.64 -2.80
C GLN A 25 -9.29 -5.51 -4.26
N GLN A 26 -10.60 -5.49 -4.51
CA GLN A 26 -11.13 -5.32 -5.86
C GLN A 26 -10.72 -3.95 -6.44
N VAL A 27 -10.94 -2.87 -5.71
CA VAL A 27 -10.61 -1.51 -6.17
C VAL A 27 -9.11 -1.36 -6.44
N PHE A 28 -8.26 -1.88 -5.55
CA PHE A 28 -6.81 -1.81 -5.72
C PHE A 28 -6.33 -2.60 -6.93
N ALA A 29 -6.94 -3.75 -7.23
CA ALA A 29 -6.60 -4.55 -8.41
C ALA A 29 -6.98 -3.86 -9.74
N GLU A 30 -7.98 -2.97 -9.72
CA GLU A 30 -8.44 -2.22 -10.89
C GLU A 30 -7.68 -0.89 -11.09
N CYS A 31 -6.91 -0.45 -10.10
CA CYS A 31 -6.21 0.83 -10.11
C CYS A 31 -4.83 0.75 -10.79
N GLU A 32 -4.53 1.71 -11.67
CA GLU A 32 -3.17 1.89 -12.22
C GLU A 32 -2.20 2.44 -11.17
N TRP A 33 -2.70 3.35 -10.33
CA TRP A 33 -1.93 4.04 -9.29
C TRP A 33 -2.72 4.13 -8.00
N ILE A 34 -2.04 3.93 -6.87
CA ILE A 34 -2.60 4.13 -5.54
C ILE A 34 -1.88 5.28 -4.85
N ILE A 35 -2.64 6.27 -4.38
CA ILE A 35 -2.12 7.38 -3.58
C ILE A 35 -2.59 7.19 -2.15
N ALA A 36 -1.65 7.06 -1.20
CA ALA A 36 -2.01 6.73 0.17
C ALA A 36 -1.02 7.27 1.22
N ARG A 37 -1.39 7.14 2.50
CA ARG A 37 -0.45 7.27 3.61
C ARG A 37 0.42 6.01 3.70
N SER A 38 1.68 6.15 4.10
CA SER A 38 2.64 5.03 4.21
C SER A 38 2.48 4.25 5.53
N GLY A 39 1.26 3.86 5.88
CA GLY A 39 1.02 2.95 7.00
C GLY A 39 1.46 1.52 6.67
N TYR A 40 1.84 0.72 7.67
CA TYR A 40 2.32 -0.65 7.47
C TYR A 40 1.33 -1.51 6.67
N SER A 41 0.06 -1.57 7.09
CA SER A 41 -0.95 -2.38 6.40
C SER A 41 -1.11 -1.96 4.94
N THR A 42 -1.15 -0.66 4.67
CA THR A 42 -1.21 -0.15 3.29
C THR A 42 0.00 -0.59 2.48
N VAL A 43 1.21 -0.45 3.02
CA VAL A 43 2.44 -0.90 2.32
C VAL A 43 2.44 -2.41 2.09
N MET A 44 1.93 -3.20 3.05
CA MET A 44 1.77 -4.64 2.89
C MET A 44 0.76 -5.00 1.80
N ASP A 45 -0.37 -4.29 1.72
CA ASP A 45 -1.36 -4.47 0.67
C ASP A 45 -0.74 -4.18 -0.71
N MET A 46 0.02 -3.09 -0.84
CA MET A 46 0.71 -2.77 -2.12
C MET A 46 1.73 -3.85 -2.48
N ALA A 47 2.49 -4.34 -1.50
CA ALA A 47 3.46 -5.41 -1.70
C ALA A 47 2.82 -6.72 -2.14
N ALA A 48 1.69 -7.09 -1.52
CA ALA A 48 0.96 -8.31 -1.86
C ALA A 48 0.34 -8.23 -3.27
N LEU A 49 -0.24 -7.08 -3.61
CA LEU A 49 -0.93 -6.85 -4.88
C LEU A 49 0.00 -6.48 -6.05
N GLY A 50 1.26 -6.12 -5.76
CA GLY A 50 2.23 -5.73 -6.80
C GLY A 50 1.85 -4.43 -7.52
N THR A 51 1.23 -3.49 -6.81
CA THR A 51 0.71 -2.25 -7.40
C THR A 51 1.74 -1.12 -7.40
N LYS A 52 1.50 -0.09 -8.22
CA LYS A 52 2.25 1.15 -8.16
C LYS A 52 1.64 2.10 -7.13
N ALA A 53 2.50 2.67 -6.29
CA ALA A 53 2.05 3.53 -5.20
C ALA A 53 2.82 4.86 -5.15
N LEU A 54 2.13 5.89 -4.67
CA LEU A 54 2.66 7.18 -4.29
C LEU A 54 2.27 7.45 -2.83
N PHE A 55 3.26 7.70 -1.99
CA PHE A 55 3.02 7.92 -0.56
C PHE A 55 3.04 9.40 -0.19
N ILE A 56 2.12 9.78 0.70
CA ILE A 56 2.08 11.09 1.35
C ILE A 56 2.11 10.84 2.86
N PRO A 57 3.27 10.61 3.50
CA PRO A 57 3.33 10.30 4.92
C PRO A 57 2.66 11.39 5.78
N THR A 58 2.03 11.00 6.88
CA THR A 58 1.44 11.96 7.83
C THR A 58 2.54 12.76 8.53
N PRO A 59 2.54 14.11 8.46
CA PRO A 59 3.49 14.93 9.21
C PRO A 59 3.44 14.62 10.70
N GLY A 60 4.60 14.50 11.33
CA GLY A 60 4.68 14.16 12.75
C GLY A 60 4.50 12.67 13.08
N GLN A 61 4.42 11.78 12.09
CA GLN A 61 4.47 10.33 12.27
C GLN A 61 5.81 9.77 11.75
N PRO A 62 6.86 9.65 12.60
CA PRO A 62 8.21 9.30 12.18
C PRO A 62 8.29 7.96 11.45
N GLU A 63 7.50 6.98 11.87
CA GLU A 63 7.45 5.66 11.26
C GLU A 63 6.97 5.71 9.80
N GLN A 64 5.88 6.43 9.53
CA GLN A 64 5.38 6.61 8.16
C GLN A 64 6.40 7.35 7.28
N MET A 65 7.02 8.41 7.81
CA MET A 65 8.04 9.17 7.10
C MET A 65 9.27 8.30 6.79
N HIS A 66 9.73 7.50 7.75
CA HIS A 66 10.84 6.57 7.58
C HIS A 66 10.53 5.49 6.54
N LEU A 67 9.34 4.88 6.61
CA LEU A 67 8.95 3.83 5.67
C LEU A 67 8.84 4.36 4.23
N ALA A 68 8.25 5.55 4.05
CA ALA A 68 8.15 6.19 2.74
C ALA A 68 9.53 6.59 2.18
N ASP A 69 10.42 7.16 3.01
CA ASP A 69 11.80 7.48 2.61
C ASP A 69 12.58 6.22 2.20
N ARG A 70 12.45 5.14 2.97
CA ARG A 70 13.10 3.86 2.66
C ARG A 70 12.67 3.31 1.30
N LEU A 71 11.36 3.26 1.04
CA LEU A 71 10.82 2.78 -0.24
C LEU A 71 11.21 3.69 -1.41
N THR A 72 11.31 4.99 -1.17
CA THR A 72 11.81 5.96 -2.15
C THR A 72 13.26 5.68 -2.49
N ARG A 73 14.14 5.51 -1.49
CA ARG A 73 15.56 5.19 -1.71
C ARG A 73 15.77 3.84 -2.40
N GLN A 74 14.87 2.89 -2.20
CA GLN A 74 14.89 1.59 -2.87
C GLN A 74 14.38 1.66 -4.33
N GLY A 75 13.87 2.81 -4.78
CA GLY A 75 13.30 2.95 -6.13
C GLY A 75 11.94 2.26 -6.30
N ILE A 76 11.27 1.89 -5.21
CA ILE A 76 10.00 1.13 -5.24
C ILE A 76 8.80 2.05 -5.40
N ALA A 77 8.70 3.10 -4.58
CA ALA A 77 7.56 4.02 -4.57
C ALA A 77 8.03 5.44 -4.26
N TYR A 78 7.47 6.43 -4.97
CA TYR A 78 7.75 7.84 -4.70
C TYR A 78 7.03 8.30 -3.43
N SER A 79 7.66 9.22 -2.68
CA SER A 79 7.08 9.88 -1.51
C SER A 79 7.08 11.40 -1.70
N ALA A 80 5.94 12.02 -1.46
CA ALA A 80 5.76 13.47 -1.45
C ALA A 80 5.39 13.97 -0.04
N GLN A 81 5.97 15.08 0.39
CA GLN A 81 5.57 15.71 1.65
C GLN A 81 4.17 16.30 1.51
N GLN A 82 3.32 16.15 2.55
CA GLN A 82 1.92 16.59 2.50
C GLN A 82 1.76 18.08 2.15
N HIS A 83 2.63 18.95 2.66
CA HIS A 83 2.54 20.40 2.44
C HIS A 83 2.96 20.82 1.01
N ASP A 84 3.75 19.99 0.34
CA ASP A 84 4.27 20.25 -1.02
C ASP A 84 3.57 19.40 -2.09
N PHE A 85 2.51 18.66 -1.72
CA PHE A 85 1.86 17.73 -2.64
C PHE A 85 1.17 18.46 -3.79
N LYS A 86 1.58 18.13 -5.01
CA LYS A 86 0.94 18.53 -6.26
C LYS A 86 0.75 17.28 -7.11
N LEU A 87 -0.49 16.98 -7.47
CA LEU A 87 -0.84 15.71 -8.11
C LEU A 87 -0.02 15.45 -9.39
N ASP A 88 0.04 16.42 -10.30
CA ASP A 88 0.72 16.26 -11.59
C ASP A 88 2.22 16.01 -11.44
N ASP A 89 2.90 16.83 -10.63
CA ASP A 89 4.34 16.69 -10.36
C ASP A 89 4.65 15.36 -9.66
N ALA A 90 3.80 14.98 -8.70
CA ALA A 90 3.97 13.77 -7.91
C ALA A 90 3.77 12.52 -8.77
N LEU A 91 2.77 12.50 -9.65
CA LEU A 91 2.55 11.42 -10.61
C LEU A 91 3.69 11.33 -11.64
N ALA A 92 4.18 12.47 -12.14
CA ALA A 92 5.31 12.50 -13.07
C ALA A 92 6.57 11.88 -12.44
N ARG A 93 6.86 12.18 -11.18
CA ARG A 93 7.97 11.59 -10.42
C ARG A 93 7.74 10.11 -10.11
N ALA A 94 6.52 9.74 -9.72
CA ALA A 94 6.18 8.36 -9.36
C ALA A 94 6.39 7.38 -10.51
N LYS A 95 6.17 7.81 -11.77
CA LYS A 95 6.44 7.00 -12.97
C LYS A 95 7.89 6.50 -13.11
N LEU A 96 8.85 7.11 -12.40
CA LEU A 96 10.26 6.70 -12.39
C LEU A 96 10.55 5.52 -11.47
N TYR A 97 9.57 5.10 -10.67
CA TYR A 97 9.72 4.05 -9.67
C TYR A 97 9.15 2.74 -10.19
N SER A 98 9.71 1.62 -9.72
CA SER A 98 9.38 0.31 -10.24
C SER A 98 7.96 -0.14 -9.88
N GLY A 99 7.40 0.40 -8.79
CA GLY A 99 6.25 -0.20 -8.13
C GLY A 99 6.65 -1.40 -7.29
N PHE A 100 5.66 -1.95 -6.59
CA PHE A 100 5.86 -3.17 -5.82
C PHE A 100 5.86 -4.39 -6.74
N HIS A 101 6.68 -5.36 -6.40
CA HIS A 101 6.63 -6.68 -7.01
C HIS A 101 6.18 -7.64 -5.92
N SER A 102 5.18 -8.46 -6.22
CA SER A 102 4.83 -9.56 -5.33
C SER A 102 6.06 -10.46 -5.19
N PRO A 103 6.64 -10.61 -3.99
CA PRO A 103 7.80 -11.46 -3.83
C PRO A 103 7.41 -12.89 -4.18
N PRO A 104 8.22 -13.64 -4.95
CA PRO A 104 7.93 -15.03 -5.23
C PRO A 104 7.84 -15.79 -3.90
N VAL A 105 6.69 -16.42 -3.66
CA VAL A 105 6.50 -17.24 -2.46
C VAL A 105 7.45 -18.43 -2.56
N ASN A 106 8.41 -18.49 -1.64
CA ASN A 106 9.27 -19.67 -1.50
C ASN A 106 8.51 -20.71 -0.67
N GLU A 107 7.71 -21.54 -1.34
CA GLU A 107 6.91 -22.59 -0.69
C GLU A 107 7.76 -23.54 0.16
N HIS A 108 9.00 -23.79 -0.27
CA HIS A 108 9.91 -24.66 0.46
C HIS A 108 10.34 -24.05 1.79
N LEU A 109 10.76 -22.79 1.80
CA LEU A 109 11.13 -22.06 3.01
C LEU A 109 9.93 -21.89 3.94
N LEU A 110 8.77 -21.53 3.39
CA LEU A 110 7.53 -21.41 4.17
C LEU A 110 7.19 -22.73 4.85
N ARG A 111 7.26 -23.85 4.11
CA ARG A 111 7.01 -25.18 4.66
C ARG A 111 8.02 -25.55 5.74
N GLN A 112 9.30 -25.24 5.58
CA GLN A 112 10.31 -25.49 6.61
C GLN A 112 10.04 -24.72 7.90
N ILE A 113 9.72 -23.42 7.79
CA ILE A 113 9.41 -22.59 8.96
C ILE A 113 8.17 -23.12 9.70
N LEU A 114 7.11 -23.48 8.96
CA LEU A 114 5.90 -24.05 9.55
C LEU A 114 6.17 -25.39 10.24
N LEU A 115 6.96 -26.27 9.63
CA LEU A 115 7.34 -27.56 10.22
C LEU A 115 8.16 -27.38 11.50
N ASN A 116 9.13 -26.45 11.50
CA ASN A 116 9.93 -26.14 12.68
C ASN A 116 9.05 -25.58 13.81
N PHE A 117 8.18 -24.62 13.50
CA PHE A 117 7.26 -24.04 14.48
C PHE A 117 6.32 -25.08 15.10
N MET A 118 5.76 -25.98 14.28
CA MET A 118 4.94 -27.08 14.77
C MET A 118 5.72 -28.04 15.67
N HIS A 119 6.97 -28.35 15.34
CA HIS A 119 7.81 -29.21 16.16
C HIS A 119 8.15 -28.56 17.52
N GLU A 120 8.43 -27.26 17.56
CA GLU A 120 8.80 -26.56 18.80
C GLU A 120 7.62 -26.32 19.75
N ASN A 121 6.37 -26.31 19.25
CA ASN A 121 5.19 -25.93 20.05
C ASN A 121 4.17 -27.07 20.28
N LEU A 122 4.40 -28.26 19.70
CA LEU A 122 3.55 -29.45 19.91
C LEU A 122 4.33 -30.66 20.47
N SER A 123 5.56 -30.43 20.97
CA SER A 123 6.36 -31.40 21.74
C SER A 123 6.32 -31.07 23.22
#